data_AF-A0A8J6Z5I0-F1
#
_entry.id   AF-A0A8J6Z5I0-F1
#
_cell.length_a   1.000
_cell.length_b   1.000
_cell.length_c   1.000
_cell.angle_alpha   90.00
_cell.angle_beta   90.00
_cell.angle_gamma   90.00
#
_symmetry.space_group_name_H-M   'P 1'
#
loop_
_entity.id
_entity.type
_entity.pdbx_description
1 polymer ?
#
loop_
_entity_poly.entity_id
_entity_poly.type
_entity_poly.pdbx_seq_one_letter_code
_entity_poly.pdbx_strand_id
1 'polypeptide(L)' 'MAKKNFDCIACGKHALTKNEIGINKKLLGAKSKNFYCIECLANFLEVEPQDILDKIEDFKNDGCKLFE' A
#
# COMPACT_ATOMS: atom_id res chain seq x y z
N MET A 1 5.83 -16.79 -15.98
CA MET A 1 4.83 -15.83 -15.49
C MET A 1 5.57 -14.70 -14.79
N ALA A 2 5.73 -13.54 -15.43
CA ALA A 2 6.52 -12.44 -14.88
C ALA A 2 5.77 -11.82 -13.69
N LYS A 3 6.14 -12.17 -12.46
CA LYS A 3 5.69 -11.47 -11.25
C LYS A 3 6.23 -10.04 -11.36
N LYS A 4 5.32 -9.08 -11.58
CA LYS A 4 5.63 -7.65 -11.46
C LYS A 4 5.93 -7.39 -9.99
N ASN A 5 7.20 -7.35 -9.63
CA ASN A 5 7.62 -6.90 -8.31
C ASN A 5 7.44 -5.40 -8.25
N PHE A 6 6.70 -4.95 -7.24
CA PHE A 6 6.60 -3.54 -6.90
C PHE A 6 7.55 -3.30 -5.72
N ASP A 7 8.29 -2.20 -5.79
CA ASP A 7 9.35 -1.91 -4.84
C ASP A 7 9.04 -0.60 -4.11
N CYS A 8 9.36 -0.56 -2.82
CA CYS A 8 9.23 0.65 -2.01
C CYS A 8 10.27 1.67 -2.46
N ILE A 9 9.83 2.86 -2.87
CA ILE A 9 10.75 3.91 -3.31
C ILE A 9 11.51 4.59 -2.16
N ALA A 10 11.06 4.42 -0.91
CA ALA A 10 11.71 5.02 0.25
C ALA A 10 12.81 4.14 0.85
N CYS A 11 12.52 2.87 1.11
CA CYS A 11 13.48 1.93 1.72
C CYS A 11 14.07 0.91 0.74
N GLY A 12 13.61 0.86 -0.51
CA GLY A 12 14.04 -0.14 -1.47
C GLY A 12 13.49 -1.54 -1.21
N LYS A 13 12.46 -1.70 -0.35
CA LYS A 13 11.83 -3.00 -0.09
C LYS A 13 11.24 -3.56 -1.37
N HIS A 14 11.82 -4.66 -1.84
CA HIS A 14 11.33 -5.39 -3.00
C HIS A 14 10.15 -6.30 -2.63
N ALA A 15 9.28 -6.57 -3.60
CA ALA A 15 8.13 -7.47 -3.47
C ALA A 15 7.02 -6.97 -2.52
N LEU A 16 6.58 -5.73 -2.72
CA LEU A 16 5.36 -5.21 -2.09
C LEU A 16 4.14 -6.07 -2.42
N THR A 17 3.30 -6.24 -1.41
CA THR A 17 2.06 -7.00 -1.51
C THR A 17 0.98 -6.23 -2.27
N LYS A 18 -0.07 -6.93 -2.74
CA LYS A 18 -1.25 -6.27 -3.33
C LYS A 18 -1.87 -5.24 -2.37
N ASN A 19 -1.88 -5.53 -1.07
CA ASN A 19 -2.38 -4.63 -0.04
C ASN A 19 -1.56 -3.33 -0.01
N GLU A 20 -0.23 -3.43 0.04
CA GLU A 20 0.67 -2.27 -0.02
C GLU A 20 0.43 -1.45 -1.30
N ILE A 21 0.36 -2.10 -2.46
CA ILE A 21 0.11 -1.40 -3.73
C ILE A 21 -1.28 -0.75 -3.74
N GLY A 22 -2.30 -1.45 -3.25
CA GLY A 22 -3.69 -1.00 -3.20
C GLY A 22 -3.85 0.23 -2.32
N ILE A 23 -3.27 0.22 -1.12
CA ILE A 23 -3.37 1.34 -0.18
C ILE A 23 -2.59 2.55 -0.67
N ASN A 24 -1.45 2.34 -1.30
CA ASN A 24 -0.72 3.41 -1.96
C ASN A 24 -1.56 4.06 -3.06
N LYS A 25 -2.20 3.27 -3.93
CA LYS A 25 -3.11 3.82 -4.95
C LYS A 25 -4.33 4.50 -4.37
N LYS A 26 -4.85 4.01 -3.24
CA LYS A 26 -6.03 4.56 -2.58
C LYS A 26 -5.73 5.88 -1.89
N LEU A 27 -4.62 5.96 -1.15
CA LEU A 27 -4.22 7.14 -0.37
C LEU A 27 -3.47 8.17 -1.19
N LEU A 28 -2.50 7.75 -2.02
CA LEU A 28 -1.68 8.64 -2.85
C LEU A 28 -2.29 8.90 -4.23
N GLY A 29 -3.40 8.23 -4.56
CA GLY A 29 -4.08 8.34 -5.84
C GLY A 29 -3.66 7.30 -6.87
N ALA A 30 -4.61 6.85 -7.68
CA ALA A 30 -4.44 5.72 -8.61
C ALA A 30 -3.40 5.97 -9.74
N LYS A 31 -2.97 7.22 -9.94
CA LYS A 31 -1.95 7.61 -10.92
C LYS A 31 -0.53 7.57 -10.36
N SER A 32 -0.37 7.35 -9.06
CA SER A 32 0.92 7.30 -8.41
C SER A 32 1.68 6.05 -8.85
N LYS A 33 2.88 6.26 -9.41
CA LYS A 33 3.82 5.20 -9.81
C LYS A 33 4.79 4.83 -8.68
N ASN A 34 4.79 5.64 -7.63
CA ASN A 34 5.60 5.49 -6.44
C ASN A 34 4.80 4.68 -5.43
N PHE A 35 5.38 3.57 -4.99
CA PHE A 35 4.80 2.72 -3.96
C PHE A 35 5.70 2.74 -2.74
N TYR A 36 5.09 2.67 -1.57
CA TYR A 36 5.74 2.60 -0.28
C TYR A 36 5.30 1.32 0.43
N CYS A 37 6.22 0.70 1.17
CA CYS A 37 5.80 -0.33 2.12
C CYS A 37 4.95 0.28 3.23
N ILE A 38 4.22 -0.56 3.98
CA ILE A 38 3.36 -0.09 5.09
C ILE A 38 4.15 0.82 6.06
N GLU A 39 5.36 0.44 6.44
CA GLU A 39 6.19 1.20 7.38
C GLU A 39 6.58 2.59 6.83
N CYS A 40 7.06 2.65 5.58
CA CYS A 40 7.42 3.92 4.96
C CYS A 40 6.21 4.79 4.67
N LEU A 41 5.07 4.19 4.29
CA LEU A 41 3.83 4.89 4.06
C LEU A 41 3.29 5.48 5.37
N ALA A 42 3.34 4.72 6.45
CA ALA A 42 2.97 5.14 7.79
C ALA A 42 3.83 6.34 8.23
N ASN A 43 5.16 6.24 8.08
CA ASN A 43 6.06 7.35 8.36
C ASN A 43 5.83 8.58 7.45
N PHE A 44 5.49 8.37 6.17
CA PHE A 44 5.16 9.46 5.25
C PHE A 44 3.85 10.18 5.61
N LEU A 45 2.87 9.45 6.13
CA LEU A 45 1.57 9.96 6.57
C LEU A 45 1.56 10.36 8.06
N GLU A 46 2.69 10.20 8.76
CA GLU A 46 2.85 10.42 10.19
C GLU A 46 1.81 9.65 11.04
N VAL A 47 1.51 8.41 10.64
CA VAL A 47 0.62 7.48 11.34
C VAL A 47 1.35 6.19 11.72
N GLU A 48 0.71 5.32 12.51
CA GLU A 48 1.29 4.03 12.81
C GLU A 48 1.10 3.03 11.63
N PRO A 49 2.03 2.07 11.44
CA PRO A 49 1.87 0.97 10.50
C PRO A 49 0.55 0.22 10.69
N GLN A 50 0.07 0.15 11.92
CA GLN A 50 -1.17 -0.53 12.27
C GLN A 50 -2.41 0.23 11.80
N ASP A 51 -2.43 1.57 11.85
CA ASP A 51 -3.52 2.37 11.28
C ASP A 51 -3.69 2.10 9.78
N ILE A 52 -2.57 1.95 9.06
CA ILE A 52 -2.60 1.62 7.62
C ILE A 52 -3.21 0.23 7.40
N LEU A 53 -2.84 -0.75 8.22
CA LEU A 53 -3.39 -2.10 8.15
C LEU A 53 -4.89 -2.13 8.46
N ASP A 54 -5.30 -1.44 9.52
CA ASP A 54 -6.71 -1.32 9.93
C ASP A 54 -7.54 -0.68 8.81
N LYS A 55 -7.01 0.40 8.19
CA LYS A 55 -7.63 1.02 7.01
C LYS A 55 -7.82 0.04 5.85
N ILE A 56 -6.86 -0.83 5.60
CA ILE A 56 -6.93 -1.83 4.53
C ILE A 56 -8.04 -2.83 4.82
N GLU A 57 -8.16 -3.30 6.07
CA GLU A 57 -9.24 -4.19 6.48
C GLU A 57 -10.60 -3.51 6.40
N ASP A 58 -10.69 -2.25 6.80
CA ASP A 58 -11.90 -1.44 6.67
C ASP A 58 -12.33 -1.32 5.19
N PHE A 59 -11.39 -1.03 4.29
CA PHE A 59 -11.66 -1.02 2.84
C PHE A 59 -12.07 -2.38 2.29
N LYS A 60 -11.54 -3.49 2.83
CA LYS A 60 -11.98 -4.84 2.44
C LYS A 60 -13.41 -5.09 2.89
N ASN A 61 -13.73 -4.73 4.13
CA ASN A 61 -15.06 -4.87 4.69
C ASN A 61 -16.10 -4.00 3.97
N ASP A 62 -15.71 -2.80 3.53
CA ASP A 62 -16.54 -1.89 2.71
C ASP A 62 -16.74 -2.42 1.27
N GLY A 63 -16.11 -3.55 0.89
CA GLY A 63 -16.24 -4.15 -0.44
C GLY A 63 -15.39 -3.45 -1.51
N CYS A 64 -14.30 -2.80 -1.11
CA CYS A 64 -13.39 -2.17 -2.06
C CYS A 64 -12.66 -3.23 -2.89
N LYS A 65 -13.09 -3.40 -4.14
CA LYS A 65 -12.50 -4.33 -5.14
C LYS A 65 -11.00 -4.18 -5.41
N LEU A 66 -10.36 -3.14 -4.87
CA LEU A 66 -8.91 -2.96 -4.93
C LEU A 66 -8.16 -3.89 -3.97
N PHE A 67 -8.83 -4.42 -2.95
CA PHE A 67 -8.26 -5.25 -1.90
C PHE A 67 -8.89 -6.65 -1.81
N GLU A 68 -9.67 -7.05 -2.82
CA GLU A 68 -10.25 -8.40 -3.00
C GLU A 68 -9.20 -9.43 -3.46
#